data_AF-A0A924NE44-F1
#
_entry.id   AF-A0A924NE44-F1
#
_cell.length_a   1.000
_cell.length_b   1.000
_cell.length_c   1.000
_cell.angle_alpha   90.00
_cell.angle_beta   90.00
_cell.angle_gamma   90.00
#
_symmetry.space_group_name_H-M   'P 1'
#
loop_
_entity.id
_entity.type
_entity.pdbx_description
1 polymer ?
#
loop_
_entity_poly.entity_id
_entity_poly.type
_entity_poly.pdbx_seq_one_letter_code
_entity_poly.pdbx_strand_id
1 'polypeptide(L)'
;MALCAFATGAKADTVLIAVAANFAGAAEAISTAFHDQTGHDAQITTGSTGKLYAQITEGAPFEVLLSADAKTPEKLEAEGQAVAGSRFTYAIGGLTLWSVDAGLIGTDVKAALASDKIRFLAIANPELAPYGVAAKEALTNLGLWDAVQPKIVLGQNIGQVFAMASTGA
;
A
#
# COMPACT_ATOMS: atom_id res chain seq x y z
N MET A 1 58.26 7.79 -14.02
CA MET A 1 56.91 8.36 -14.28
C MET A 1 55.91 7.31 -13.79
N ALA A 2 55.46 7.43 -12.55
CA ALA A 2 54.59 6.44 -11.91
C ALA A 2 53.12 6.76 -12.23
N LEU A 3 52.42 5.79 -12.80
CA LEU A 3 51.01 5.91 -13.17
C LEU A 3 50.17 5.53 -11.93
N CYS A 4 49.64 6.53 -11.22
CA CYS A 4 48.66 6.29 -10.16
C CYS A 4 47.31 5.95 -10.82
N ALA A 5 46.90 4.68 -10.71
CA ALA A 5 45.54 4.27 -11.01
C ALA A 5 44.61 4.81 -9.92
N PHE A 6 43.78 5.81 -10.24
CA PHE A 6 42.66 6.19 -9.40
C PHE A 6 41.60 5.10 -9.50
N ALA A 7 41.50 4.26 -8.47
CA ALA A 7 40.34 3.41 -8.29
C ALA A 7 39.14 4.32 -7.99
N THR A 8 38.28 4.54 -8.97
CA THR A 8 36.95 5.10 -8.74
C THR A 8 36.17 4.05 -7.95
N GLY A 9 36.06 4.24 -6.64
CA GLY A 9 35.14 3.43 -5.83
C GLY A 9 33.74 3.57 -6.41
N ALA A 10 33.10 2.45 -6.75
CA ALA A 10 31.70 2.45 -7.15
C ALA A 10 30.90 3.06 -5.99
N LYS A 11 30.23 4.20 -6.25
CA LYS A 11 29.31 4.78 -5.27
C LYS A 11 27.97 4.08 -5.42
N ALA A 12 27.51 3.50 -4.33
CA ALA A 12 26.13 3.11 -4.14
C ALA A 12 25.25 4.36 -4.27
N ASP A 13 24.51 4.50 -5.36
CA ASP A 13 23.41 5.46 -5.45
C ASP A 13 22.17 4.98 -4.68
N THR A 14 21.34 5.93 -4.24
CA THR A 14 20.08 5.69 -3.53
C THR A 14 18.91 6.06 -4.42
N VAL A 15 17.98 5.12 -4.63
CA VAL A 15 16.70 5.38 -5.32
C VAL A 15 15.60 5.71 -4.31
N LEU A 16 14.80 6.75 -4.58
CA LEU A 16 13.68 7.17 -3.76
C LEU A 16 12.36 6.53 -4.23
N ILE A 17 11.78 5.66 -3.40
CA ILE A 17 10.61 4.85 -3.78
C ILE A 17 9.40 5.21 -2.91
N ALA A 18 8.30 5.62 -3.55
CA ALA A 18 6.99 5.74 -2.94
C ALA A 18 6.24 4.40 -3.01
N VAL A 19 5.80 3.87 -1.87
CA VAL A 19 5.17 2.53 -1.78
C VAL A 19 3.82 2.62 -1.08
N ALA A 20 2.76 2.14 -1.73
CA ALA A 20 1.47 2.01 -1.09
C ALA A 20 1.56 1.07 0.14
N ALA A 21 0.92 1.46 1.24
CA ALA A 21 1.11 0.82 2.55
C ALA A 21 0.81 -0.69 2.57
N ASN A 22 0.01 -1.21 1.64
CA ASN A 22 -0.27 -2.65 1.50
C ASN A 22 0.97 -3.47 1.11
N PHE A 23 1.97 -2.83 0.51
CA PHE A 23 3.16 -3.49 -0.02
C PHE A 23 4.43 -3.15 0.79
N ALA A 24 4.30 -2.44 1.91
CA ALA A 24 5.45 -1.96 2.71
C ALA A 24 6.42 -3.08 3.10
N GLY A 25 5.95 -4.16 3.76
CA GLY A 25 6.83 -5.25 4.19
C GLY A 25 7.47 -6.03 3.04
N ALA A 26 6.76 -6.19 1.91
CA ALA A 26 7.33 -6.82 0.72
C ALA A 26 8.38 -5.92 0.05
N ALA A 27 8.13 -4.60 0.00
CA ALA A 27 9.07 -3.62 -0.52
C ALA A 27 10.34 -3.53 0.34
N GLU A 28 10.23 -3.63 1.67
CA GLU A 28 11.39 -3.70 2.57
C GLU A 28 12.26 -4.92 2.26
N ALA A 29 11.66 -6.10 2.11
CA ALA A 29 12.39 -7.31 1.72
C ALA A 29 13.06 -7.18 0.33
N ILE A 30 12.36 -6.55 -0.63
CA ILE A 30 12.91 -6.26 -1.96
C ILE A 30 14.06 -5.25 -1.87
N SER A 31 13.96 -4.23 -1.01
CA SER A 31 15.02 -3.23 -0.81
C SER A 31 16.29 -3.87 -0.25
N THR A 32 16.17 -4.76 0.74
CA THR A 32 17.31 -5.55 1.24
C THR A 32 17.93 -6.40 0.12
N ALA A 33 17.11 -7.15 -0.63
CA ALA A 33 17.62 -7.98 -1.72
C ALA A 33 18.25 -7.16 -2.86
N PHE A 34 17.74 -5.95 -3.13
CA PHE A 34 18.28 -5.02 -4.12
C PHE A 34 19.66 -4.51 -3.70
N HIS A 35 19.83 -4.12 -2.43
CA HIS A 35 21.12 -3.74 -1.87
C HIS A 35 22.13 -4.87 -1.98
N ASP A 36 21.77 -6.07 -1.51
CA ASP A 36 22.68 -7.22 -1.52
C ASP A 36 23.17 -7.59 -2.93
N GLN A 37 22.32 -7.40 -3.96
CA GLN A 37 22.63 -7.77 -5.34
C GLN A 37 23.38 -6.68 -6.11
N THR A 38 23.11 -5.41 -5.83
CA THR A 38 23.57 -4.30 -6.67
C THR A 38 24.54 -3.36 -5.96
N GLY A 39 24.55 -3.39 -4.63
CA GLY A 39 25.19 -2.39 -3.78
C GLY A 39 24.45 -1.05 -3.71
N HIS A 40 23.33 -0.87 -4.42
CA HIS A 40 22.52 0.35 -4.40
C HIS A 40 21.45 0.32 -3.31
N ASP A 41 21.11 1.47 -2.76
CA ASP A 41 20.09 1.59 -1.72
C ASP A 41 18.73 1.96 -2.30
N ALA A 42 17.66 1.44 -1.70
CA ALA A 42 16.30 1.86 -1.99
C ALA A 42 15.66 2.46 -0.75
N GLN A 43 15.49 3.79 -0.74
CA GLN A 43 14.87 4.53 0.35
C GLN A 43 13.35 4.57 0.14
N ILE A 44 12.62 3.87 1.01
CA ILE A 44 11.17 3.69 0.89
C ILE A 44 10.43 4.74 1.72
N THR A 45 9.45 5.40 1.11
CA THR A 45 8.40 6.17 1.78
C THR A 45 7.06 5.48 1.60
N THR A 46 6.35 5.23 2.69
CA THR A 46 5.06 4.54 2.65
C THR A 46 3.88 5.48 2.85
N GLY A 47 2.76 5.20 2.19
CA GLY A 47 1.56 6.03 2.27
C GLY A 47 0.31 5.39 1.68
N SER A 48 -0.82 6.10 1.73
CA SER A 48 -1.97 5.72 0.90
C SER A 48 -1.67 6.09 -0.56
N THR A 49 -2.20 5.33 -1.53
CA THR A 49 -2.02 5.65 -2.96
C THR A 49 -2.40 7.10 -3.27
N GLY A 50 -3.55 7.58 -2.77
CA GLY A 50 -3.99 8.96 -3.01
C GLY A 50 -3.05 10.02 -2.41
N LYS A 51 -2.47 9.76 -1.23
CA LYS A 51 -1.49 10.68 -0.61
C LYS A 51 -0.17 10.70 -1.37
N LEU A 52 0.32 9.54 -1.80
CA LEU A 52 1.55 9.44 -2.60
C LEU A 52 1.38 10.11 -3.96
N TYR A 53 0.22 9.90 -4.61
CA TYR A 53 -0.14 10.64 -5.83
C TYR A 53 -0.06 12.14 -5.62
N ALA A 54 -0.71 12.67 -4.57
CA ALA A 54 -0.67 14.09 -4.26
C ALA A 54 0.76 14.60 -4.01
N GLN A 55 1.59 13.84 -3.28
CA GLN A 55 2.99 14.20 -3.07
C GLN A 55 3.78 14.28 -4.39
N ILE A 56 3.60 13.31 -5.29
CA ILE A 56 4.26 13.29 -6.60
C ILE A 56 3.84 14.50 -7.42
N THR A 57 2.54 14.80 -7.50
CA THR A 57 2.04 15.95 -8.28
C THR A 57 2.48 17.30 -7.71
N GLU A 58 2.77 17.36 -6.41
CA GLU A 58 3.33 18.53 -5.72
C GLU A 58 4.88 18.57 -5.78
N GLY A 59 5.52 17.69 -6.55
CA GLY A 59 6.96 17.72 -6.83
C GLY A 59 7.84 16.96 -5.84
N ALA A 60 7.27 16.03 -5.06
CA ALA A 60 8.09 15.11 -4.27
C ALA A 60 9.01 14.29 -5.20
N PRO A 61 10.31 14.16 -4.87
CA PRO A 61 11.33 13.65 -5.80
C PRO A 61 11.36 12.11 -5.87
N PHE A 62 10.20 11.45 -5.89
CA PHE A 62 10.15 9.99 -6.02
C PHE A 62 10.52 9.56 -7.44
N GLU A 63 11.33 8.53 -7.54
CA GLU A 63 11.78 7.95 -8.81
C GLU A 63 10.94 6.73 -9.21
N VAL A 64 10.36 6.05 -8.22
CA VAL A 64 9.48 4.88 -8.42
C VAL A 64 8.23 5.01 -7.55
N LEU A 65 7.07 4.70 -8.13
CA LEU A 65 5.81 4.53 -7.41
C LEU A 65 5.33 3.07 -7.51
N LEU A 66 5.14 2.43 -6.37
CA LEU A 66 4.43 1.14 -6.25
C LEU A 66 3.02 1.39 -5.70
N SER A 67 2.05 1.59 -6.60
CA SER A 67 0.65 1.89 -6.25
C SER A 67 -0.16 0.63 -5.95
N ALA A 68 -1.16 0.74 -5.07
CA ALA A 68 -2.16 -0.31 -4.83
C ALA A 68 -3.28 -0.41 -5.88
N ASP A 69 -3.24 0.39 -6.95
CA ASP A 69 -4.17 0.33 -8.09
C ASP A 69 -3.45 0.61 -9.42
N ALA A 70 -4.12 0.30 -10.54
CA ALA A 70 -3.65 0.63 -11.89
C ALA A 70 -4.00 2.08 -12.29
N LYS A 71 -5.13 2.60 -11.81
CA LYS A 71 -5.67 3.92 -12.17
C LYS A 71 -4.72 5.06 -11.81
N THR A 72 -4.05 5.00 -10.67
CA THR A 72 -3.20 6.09 -10.20
C THR A 72 -1.92 6.22 -11.04
N PRO A 73 -1.15 5.15 -11.30
CA PRO A 73 -0.06 5.19 -12.26
C PRO A 73 -0.50 5.65 -13.66
N GLU A 74 -1.64 5.17 -14.17
CA GLU A 74 -2.20 5.62 -15.46
C GLU A 74 -2.43 7.13 -15.49
N LYS A 75 -3.00 7.67 -14.41
CA LYS A 75 -3.24 9.10 -14.26
C LYS A 75 -1.94 9.91 -14.26
N LEU A 76 -0.93 9.47 -13.50
CA LEU A 76 0.39 10.13 -13.46
C LEU A 76 1.07 10.16 -14.83
N GLU A 77 1.01 9.06 -15.58
CA GLU A 77 1.55 9.02 -16.95
C GLU A 77 0.79 9.99 -17.87
N ALA A 78 -0.54 9.99 -17.82
CA ALA A 78 -1.37 10.89 -18.61
C ALA A 78 -1.15 12.38 -18.27
N GLU A 79 -0.80 12.68 -17.03
CA GLU A 79 -0.48 14.03 -16.55
C GLU A 79 0.99 14.43 -16.77
N GLY A 80 1.81 13.55 -17.37
CA GLY A 80 3.23 13.80 -17.62
C GLY A 80 4.11 13.75 -16.37
N GLN A 81 3.60 13.19 -15.27
CA GLN A 81 4.27 13.02 -13.98
C GLN A 81 4.96 11.66 -13.83
N ALA A 82 4.83 10.78 -14.84
CA ALA A 82 5.53 9.49 -14.89
C ALA A 82 6.16 9.27 -16.29
N VAL A 83 7.22 8.47 -16.33
CA VAL A 83 7.92 8.14 -17.59
C VAL A 83 7.01 7.26 -18.45
N ALA A 84 6.72 7.72 -19.67
CA ALA A 84 5.85 7.00 -20.60
C ALA A 84 6.40 5.59 -20.90
N GLY A 85 5.53 4.58 -20.83
CA GLY A 85 5.86 3.18 -21.07
C GLY A 85 6.56 2.45 -19.90
N SER A 86 6.80 3.12 -18.77
CA SER A 86 7.44 2.48 -17.59
C SER A 86 6.49 1.64 -16.74
N ARG A 87 5.17 1.80 -16.91
CA ARG A 87 4.16 1.14 -16.08
C ARG A 87 4.03 -0.34 -16.42
N PHE A 88 3.89 -1.15 -15.39
CA PHE A 88 3.47 -2.53 -15.49
C PHE A 88 2.80 -2.99 -14.18
N THR A 89 2.03 -4.07 -14.25
CA THR A 89 1.45 -4.69 -13.04
C THR A 89 2.50 -5.50 -12.32
N TYR A 90 2.95 -5.03 -11.15
CA TYR A 90 3.98 -5.71 -10.36
C TYR A 90 3.41 -6.77 -9.40
N ALA A 91 2.15 -6.62 -8.98
CA ALA A 91 1.47 -7.55 -8.07
C ALA A 91 -0.05 -7.46 -8.21
N ILE A 92 -0.76 -8.51 -7.76
CA ILE A 92 -2.21 -8.55 -7.63
C ILE A 92 -2.54 -8.82 -6.16
N GLY A 93 -3.25 -7.88 -5.53
CA GLY A 93 -3.64 -7.99 -4.12
C GLY A 93 -4.90 -8.82 -3.91
N GLY A 94 -5.01 -9.44 -2.73
CA GLY A 94 -6.25 -10.06 -2.24
C GLY A 94 -6.86 -9.26 -1.09
N LEU A 95 -8.19 -9.11 -1.11
CA LEU A 95 -8.95 -8.53 0.01
C LEU A 95 -9.30 -9.64 1.00
N THR A 96 -9.14 -9.35 2.29
CA THR A 96 -9.41 -10.31 3.39
C THR A 96 -10.15 -9.61 4.52
N LEU A 97 -11.07 -10.33 5.17
CA LEU A 97 -11.59 -9.98 6.49
C LEU A 97 -10.72 -10.66 7.55
N TRP A 98 -10.19 -9.89 8.50
CA TRP A 98 -9.21 -10.38 9.47
C TRP A 98 -9.53 -9.92 10.90
N SER A 99 -9.11 -10.72 11.87
CA SER A 99 -9.24 -10.49 13.30
C SER A 99 -8.03 -11.11 14.01
N VAL A 100 -7.57 -10.47 15.09
CA VAL A 100 -6.58 -11.07 16.00
C VAL A 100 -7.15 -12.28 16.74
N ASP A 101 -8.46 -12.27 17.03
CA ASP A 101 -9.19 -13.43 17.52
C ASP A 101 -9.62 -14.31 16.33
N ALA A 102 -8.97 -15.47 16.21
CA ALA A 102 -9.23 -16.47 15.18
C ALA A 102 -10.67 -17.05 15.23
N GLY A 103 -11.34 -16.98 16.38
CA GLY A 103 -12.71 -17.46 16.56
C GLY A 103 -13.80 -16.44 16.21
N LEU A 104 -13.43 -15.17 16.00
CA LEU A 104 -14.41 -14.08 15.88
C LEU A 104 -15.22 -14.14 14.57
N ILE A 105 -14.56 -14.44 13.45
CA ILE A 105 -15.19 -14.44 12.12
C ILE A 105 -15.87 -15.78 11.82
N GLY A 106 -15.28 -16.90 12.26
CA GLY A 106 -15.78 -18.24 11.89
C GLY A 106 -15.76 -18.48 10.37
N THR A 107 -16.67 -19.33 9.89
CA THR A 107 -16.76 -19.71 8.47
C THR A 107 -17.80 -18.91 7.68
N ASP A 108 -18.72 -18.22 8.36
CA ASP A 108 -19.76 -17.38 7.74
C ASP A 108 -19.48 -15.90 8.00
N VAL A 109 -18.83 -15.28 7.02
CA VAL A 109 -18.47 -13.85 7.03
C VAL A 109 -19.71 -12.96 7.18
N LYS A 110 -20.84 -13.31 6.56
CA LYS A 110 -22.04 -12.48 6.60
C LYS A 110 -22.64 -12.50 8.01
N ALA A 111 -22.76 -13.68 8.60
CA ALA A 111 -23.24 -13.83 9.97
C ALA A 111 -22.32 -13.13 10.96
N ALA A 112 -21.00 -13.22 10.79
CA ALA A 112 -20.03 -12.55 11.65
C ALA A 112 -20.20 -11.02 11.63
N LEU A 113 -20.25 -10.41 10.45
CA LEU A 113 -20.40 -8.96 10.28
C LEU A 113 -21.76 -8.43 10.76
N ALA A 114 -22.81 -9.23 10.63
CA ALA A 114 -24.13 -8.92 11.17
C ALA A 114 -24.20 -9.04 12.71
N SER A 115 -23.32 -9.81 13.33
CA SER A 115 -23.34 -10.05 14.78
C SER A 115 -22.85 -8.84 15.61
N ASP A 116 -23.33 -8.75 16.85
CA ASP A 116 -22.88 -7.72 17.81
C ASP A 116 -21.51 -8.05 18.44
N LYS A 117 -20.94 -9.22 18.14
CA LYS A 117 -19.58 -9.58 18.58
C LYS A 117 -18.53 -8.70 17.93
N ILE A 118 -18.78 -8.27 16.69
CA ILE A 118 -17.94 -7.29 15.99
C ILE A 118 -18.47 -5.90 16.31
N ARG A 119 -17.78 -5.21 17.22
CA ARG A 119 -18.11 -3.85 17.65
C ARG A 119 -17.65 -2.80 16.64
N PHE A 120 -16.45 -2.98 16.09
CA PHE A 120 -15.84 -2.09 15.12
C PHE A 120 -15.33 -2.87 13.92
N LEU A 121 -15.47 -2.29 12.74
CA LEU A 121 -14.95 -2.81 11.48
C LEU A 121 -13.99 -1.76 10.90
N ALA A 122 -12.70 -1.99 11.08
CA ALA A 122 -11.70 -1.09 10.50
C ALA A 122 -11.59 -1.32 8.98
N ILE A 123 -11.75 -0.26 8.19
CA ILE A 123 -11.47 -0.28 6.74
C ILE A 123 -10.60 0.92 6.36
N ALA A 124 -9.85 0.81 5.27
CA ALA A 124 -9.11 1.96 4.78
C ALA A 124 -10.10 2.98 4.18
N ASN A 125 -9.81 4.28 4.27
CA ASN A 125 -10.64 5.32 3.71
C ASN A 125 -10.71 5.13 2.18
N PRO A 126 -11.90 4.85 1.60
CA PRO A 126 -12.06 4.62 0.17
C PRO A 126 -11.66 5.82 -0.70
N GLU A 127 -11.65 7.04 -0.14
CA GLU A 127 -11.20 8.24 -0.85
C GLU A 127 -9.67 8.29 -1.02
N LEU A 128 -8.94 7.57 -0.17
CA LEU A 128 -7.47 7.67 -0.08
C LEU A 128 -6.75 6.39 -0.50
N ALA A 129 -7.42 5.23 -0.37
CA ALA A 129 -6.78 3.92 -0.41
C ALA A 129 -7.59 2.89 -1.22
N PRO A 130 -6.99 2.22 -2.21
CA PRO A 130 -7.65 1.19 -3.02
C PRO A 130 -8.25 0.02 -2.24
N TYR A 131 -7.59 -0.42 -1.15
CA TYR A 131 -8.16 -1.47 -0.28
C TYR A 131 -9.45 -1.02 0.44
N GLY A 132 -9.63 0.29 0.65
CA GLY A 132 -10.88 0.85 1.15
C GLY A 132 -12.01 0.80 0.13
N VAL A 133 -11.69 1.12 -1.13
CA VAL A 133 -12.61 0.96 -2.27
C VAL A 133 -13.04 -0.49 -2.39
N ALA A 134 -12.08 -1.43 -2.42
CA ALA A 134 -12.35 -2.85 -2.50
C ALA A 134 -13.21 -3.36 -1.33
N ALA A 135 -12.95 -2.90 -0.10
CA ALA A 135 -13.77 -3.24 1.07
C ALA A 135 -15.22 -2.76 0.92
N LYS A 136 -15.41 -1.50 0.51
CA LYS A 136 -16.75 -0.93 0.28
C LYS A 136 -17.49 -1.68 -0.82
N GLU A 137 -16.84 -1.97 -1.94
CA GLU A 137 -17.42 -2.74 -3.05
C GLU A 137 -17.82 -4.15 -2.61
N ALA A 138 -16.94 -4.86 -1.90
CA ALA A 138 -17.23 -6.20 -1.38
C ALA A 138 -18.44 -6.19 -0.42
N LEU A 139 -18.46 -5.27 0.54
CA LEU A 139 -19.57 -5.13 1.50
C LEU A 139 -20.89 -4.76 0.81
N THR A 140 -20.83 -3.91 -0.22
CA THR A 140 -22.01 -3.53 -1.02
C THR A 140 -22.54 -4.75 -1.78
N ASN A 141 -21.67 -5.49 -2.46
CA ASN A 141 -22.04 -6.69 -3.22
C ASN A 141 -22.57 -7.82 -2.31
N LEU A 142 -22.15 -7.86 -1.04
CA LEU A 142 -22.67 -8.79 -0.04
C LEU A 142 -24.02 -8.35 0.55
N GLY A 143 -24.48 -7.14 0.27
CA GLY A 143 -25.69 -6.53 0.85
C GLY A 143 -25.53 -6.11 2.31
N LEU A 144 -24.29 -5.88 2.76
CA LEU A 144 -23.96 -5.62 4.16
C LEU A 144 -23.56 -4.18 4.45
N TRP A 145 -23.27 -3.37 3.42
CA TRP A 145 -22.70 -2.03 3.57
C TRP A 145 -23.48 -1.17 4.57
N ASP A 146 -24.81 -1.06 4.39
CA ASP A 146 -25.65 -0.23 5.26
C ASP A 146 -25.67 -0.74 6.72
N ALA A 147 -25.64 -2.06 6.91
CA ALA A 147 -25.67 -2.69 8.23
C ALA A 147 -24.37 -2.52 9.01
N VAL A 148 -23.22 -2.52 8.32
CA VAL A 148 -21.91 -2.37 8.97
C VAL A 148 -21.47 -0.91 9.08
N GLN A 149 -22.10 0.01 8.34
CA GLN A 149 -21.73 1.42 8.31
C GLN A 149 -21.59 2.07 9.70
N PRO A 150 -22.48 1.81 10.68
CA PRO A 150 -22.35 2.35 12.04
C PRO A 150 -21.14 1.81 12.81
N LYS A 151 -20.58 0.66 12.40
CA LYS A 151 -19.42 0.00 13.02
C LYS A 151 -18.11 0.41 12.37
N ILE A 152 -18.13 1.11 11.23
CA ILE A 152 -16.94 1.39 10.44
C ILE A 152 -16.03 2.40 11.15
N VAL A 153 -14.75 2.03 11.26
CA VAL A 153 -13.66 2.92 11.67
C VAL A 153 -12.71 3.08 10.48
N LEU A 154 -12.43 4.33 10.09
CA LEU A 154 -11.61 4.61 8.92
C LEU A 154 -10.13 4.78 9.29
N GLY A 155 -9.28 3.95 8.69
CA GLY A 155 -7.83 4.19 8.62
C GLY A 155 -7.46 4.95 7.35
N GLN A 156 -6.43 5.79 7.38
CA GLN A 156 -5.95 6.54 6.21
C GLN A 156 -5.34 5.66 5.12
N ASN A 157 -4.86 4.47 5.49
CA ASN A 157 -4.34 3.44 4.59
C ASN A 157 -4.47 2.06 5.26
N ILE A 158 -4.15 0.98 4.53
CA ILE A 158 -4.30 -0.39 5.05
C ILE A 158 -3.31 -0.71 6.19
N GLY A 159 -2.13 -0.06 6.22
CA GLY A 159 -1.17 -0.24 7.31
C GLY A 159 -1.75 0.25 8.65
N GLN A 160 -2.44 1.40 8.63
CA GLN A 160 -3.14 1.90 9.81
C GLN A 160 -4.32 0.99 10.21
N VAL A 161 -5.08 0.48 9.24
CA VAL A 161 -6.18 -0.48 9.50
C VAL A 161 -5.65 -1.74 10.16
N PHE A 162 -4.52 -2.27 9.68
CA PHE A 162 -3.86 -3.42 10.28
C PHE A 162 -3.39 -3.11 11.72
N ALA A 163 -2.84 -1.93 11.97
CA ALA A 163 -2.46 -1.50 13.31
C ALA A 163 -3.67 -1.39 14.27
N MET A 164 -4.80 -0.84 13.81
CA MET A 164 -6.06 -0.78 14.57
C MET A 164 -6.55 -2.19 14.92
N ALA A 165 -6.69 -3.05 13.90
CA ALA A 165 -7.21 -4.41 14.06
C ALA A 165 -6.30 -5.32 14.91
N SER A 166 -4.97 -5.13 14.85
CA SER A 166 -4.01 -5.94 15.62
C SER A 166 -3.92 -5.54 17.09
N THR A 167 -4.20 -4.27 17.41
CA THR A 167 -4.18 -3.76 18.78
C THR A 167 -5.56 -3.76 19.45
N GLY A 168 -6.63 -3.96 18.67
CA GLY A 168 -8.02 -3.92 19.17
C GLY A 168 -8.51 -2.51 19.52
N ALA A 169 -7.84 -1.49 18.99
CA ALA A 169 -8.15 -0.07 19.18
C ALA A 169 -9.25 0.45 18.24
#